data_AF-A0A1R1AQ31-F1
#
_entry.id   AF-A0A1R1AQ31-F1
#
_cell.length_a   1.000
_cell.length_b   1.000
_cell.length_c   1.000
_cell.angle_alpha   90.00
_cell.angle_beta   90.00
_cell.angle_gamma   90.00
#
_symmetry.space_group_name_H-M   'P 1'
#
loop_
_entity.id
_entity.type
_entity.pdbx_description
1 polymer ?
#
loop_
_entity_poly.entity_id
_entity_poly.type
_entity_poly.pdbx_seq_one_letter_code
_entity_poly.pdbx_strand_id
1 'polypeptide(L)'
;MRTEGKALNWRRIGLLLALAAALVLITVWAQGYYSKKVFHMEGLKYAKYTDLGSGSIEYRASFGRGEPIYVHTYEEEKRVEIAGEIYEIRAYGKESDDSASYEVLYPGEKAYRAKPFGDRSFLSYDEKGEMMVPGIRFSDGTGQVHRSDPEEPRYFPSELVKASNERYHDPNGSVGFFILALVMLIYAWCGFRYEAFQRFLFHISPSNWMVESPEPSDFYFFMCKAGGIFGMGFSLWIFFTQAL
;
A
#
# COMPACT_ATOMS: atom_id res chain seq x y z
N MET A 1 44.26 -16.77 41.60
CA MET A 1 43.59 -16.57 40.29
C MET A 1 42.39 -15.66 40.50
N ARG A 2 42.49 -14.39 40.09
CA ARG A 2 41.43 -13.40 40.25
C ARG A 2 40.73 -13.30 38.89
N THR A 3 39.49 -13.77 38.81
CA THR A 3 38.64 -13.59 37.62
C THR A 3 38.24 -12.12 37.56
N GLU A 4 38.87 -11.35 36.67
CA GLU A 4 38.40 -10.01 36.32
C GLU A 4 37.03 -10.17 35.63
N GLY A 5 35.96 -9.94 36.40
CA GLY A 5 34.63 -9.82 35.86
C GLY A 5 34.58 -8.62 34.93
N LYS A 6 34.44 -8.86 33.61
CA LYS A 6 34.11 -7.82 32.62
C LYS A 6 32.90 -7.05 33.15
N ALA A 7 33.12 -5.78 33.52
CA ALA A 7 32.04 -4.90 33.96
C ALA A 7 30.97 -4.87 32.86
N LEU A 8 29.79 -5.39 33.20
CA LEU A 8 28.65 -5.48 32.31
C LEU A 8 28.25 -4.05 31.91
N ASN A 9 28.46 -3.69 30.64
CA ASN A 9 28.25 -2.32 30.17
C ASN A 9 26.75 -2.07 29.96
N TRP A 10 26.06 -1.74 31.06
CA TRP A 10 24.61 -1.51 31.14
C TRP A 10 24.06 -0.56 30.08
N ARG A 11 24.87 0.41 29.60
CA ARG A 11 24.50 1.30 28.50
C ARG A 11 24.34 0.57 27.17
N ARG A 12 25.22 -0.40 26.88
CA ARG A 12 25.14 -1.23 25.67
C ARG A 12 23.96 -2.20 25.74
N ILE A 13 23.71 -2.77 26.91
CA ILE A 13 22.55 -3.65 27.13
C ILE A 13 21.25 -2.86 26.99
N GLY A 14 21.16 -1.67 27.59
CA GLY A 14 20.00 -0.78 27.44
C GLY A 14 19.76 -0.39 25.98
N LEU A 15 20.81 -0.06 25.23
CA LEU A 15 20.71 0.24 23.80
C LEU A 15 20.19 -0.97 22.99
N LEU A 16 20.73 -2.16 23.24
CA LEU A 16 20.31 -3.38 22.57
C LEU A 16 18.85 -3.74 22.88
N LEU A 17 18.43 -3.57 24.13
CA LEU A 17 17.03 -3.77 24.52
C LEU A 17 16.10 -2.75 23.86
N ALA A 18 16.49 -1.48 23.76
CA ALA A 18 15.71 -0.45 23.08
C ALA A 18 15.56 -0.75 21.58
N LEU A 19 16.64 -1.18 20.92
CA LEU A 19 16.62 -1.62 19.52
C LEU A 19 15.71 -2.84 19.32
N ALA A 20 15.80 -3.83 20.20
CA ALA A 20 14.94 -5.02 20.15
C ALA A 20 13.47 -4.64 20.34
N ALA A 21 13.16 -3.77 21.30
CA ALA A 21 11.80 -3.29 21.53
C ALA A 21 11.25 -2.50 20.33
N ALA A 22 12.06 -1.62 19.73
CA ALA A 22 11.67 -0.90 18.52
C ALA A 22 11.39 -1.84 17.35
N LEU A 23 12.22 -2.87 17.16
CA LEU A 23 12.02 -3.87 16.10
C LEU A 23 10.73 -4.67 16.31
N VAL A 24 10.43 -5.07 17.55
CA VAL A 24 9.17 -5.74 17.90
C VAL A 24 7.97 -4.85 17.62
N LEU A 25 8.01 -3.58 18.07
CA LEU A 25 6.93 -2.62 17.82
C LEU A 25 6.69 -2.40 16.32
N ILE A 26 7.76 -2.23 15.54
CA ILE A 26 7.69 -2.08 14.08
C ILE A 26 7.08 -3.33 13.45
N THR A 27 7.48 -4.52 13.89
CA THR A 27 6.99 -5.79 13.34
C THR A 27 5.51 -5.99 13.62
N VAL A 28 5.09 -5.75 14.87
CA VAL A 28 3.68 -5.83 15.28
C VAL A 28 2.82 -4.83 14.52
N TRP A 29 3.30 -3.58 14.40
CA TRP A 29 2.61 -2.56 13.61
C TRP A 29 2.53 -2.94 12.13
N ALA A 30 3.63 -3.37 11.51
CA ALA A 30 3.69 -3.76 10.11
C ALA A 30 2.75 -4.94 9.83
N GLN A 31 2.75 -5.96 10.70
CA GLN A 31 1.82 -7.09 10.58
C GLN A 31 0.35 -6.61 10.63
N GLY A 32 0.01 -5.70 11.55
CA GLY A 32 -1.34 -5.14 11.64
C GLY A 32 -1.71 -4.23 10.47
N TYR A 33 -0.74 -3.53 9.87
CA TYR A 33 -0.94 -2.65 8.72
C TYR A 33 -1.13 -3.45 7.43
N TYR A 34 -0.16 -4.30 7.09
CA TYR A 34 -0.08 -5.00 5.80
C TYR A 34 -1.02 -6.21 5.69
N SER A 35 -1.50 -6.76 6.81
CA SER A 35 -2.50 -7.84 6.79
C SER A 35 -3.89 -7.36 6.37
N LYS A 36 -4.16 -6.05 6.47
CA LYS A 36 -5.44 -5.48 6.07
C LYS A 36 -5.55 -5.47 4.55
N LYS A 37 -6.66 -5.97 4.06
CA LYS A 37 -7.05 -5.83 2.66
C LYS A 37 -7.86 -4.55 2.48
N VAL A 38 -7.58 -3.83 1.40
CA VAL A 38 -8.20 -2.55 1.07
C VAL A 38 -8.61 -2.51 -0.39
N PHE A 39 -9.57 -1.67 -0.72
CA PHE A 39 -9.86 -1.31 -2.10
C PHE A 39 -10.01 0.21 -2.19
N HIS A 40 -9.97 0.71 -3.42
CA HIS A 40 -10.15 2.14 -3.69
C HIS A 40 -11.44 2.34 -4.45
N MET A 41 -12.23 3.32 -4.02
CA MET A 41 -13.47 3.72 -4.66
C MET A 41 -13.57 5.24 -4.60
N GLU A 42 -13.90 5.87 -5.72
CA GLU A 42 -13.86 7.34 -5.86
C GLU A 42 -12.50 7.98 -5.48
N GLY A 43 -11.39 7.22 -5.54
CA GLY A 43 -10.07 7.68 -5.07
C GLY A 43 -9.88 7.66 -3.55
N LEU A 44 -10.88 7.18 -2.80
CA LEU A 44 -10.79 6.96 -1.35
C LEU A 44 -10.47 5.50 -1.05
N LYS A 45 -9.65 5.29 -0.01
CA LYS A 45 -9.22 3.96 0.46
C LYS A 45 -10.21 3.41 1.48
N TYR A 46 -10.82 2.27 1.18
CA TYR A 46 -11.76 1.57 2.03
C TYR A 46 -11.15 0.32 2.66
N ALA A 47 -11.50 0.06 3.92
CA ALA A 47 -11.10 -1.13 4.66
C ALA A 47 -12.31 -1.76 5.36
N LYS A 48 -12.26 -3.08 5.56
CA LYS A 48 -13.30 -3.81 6.32
C LYS A 48 -13.38 -3.24 7.74
N TYR A 49 -14.55 -2.79 8.14
CA TYR A 49 -14.81 -2.22 9.46
C TYR A 49 -15.43 -3.24 10.39
N THR A 50 -16.58 -3.80 9.98
CA THR A 50 -17.26 -4.85 10.74
C THR A 50 -17.92 -5.86 9.81
N ASP A 51 -18.05 -7.08 10.31
CA ASP A 51 -18.93 -8.09 9.74
C ASP A 51 -20.26 -8.00 10.50
N LEU A 52 -21.34 -7.61 9.83
CA LEU A 52 -22.64 -7.39 10.44
C LEU A 52 -23.41 -8.70 10.67
N GLY A 53 -22.85 -9.83 10.24
CA GLY A 53 -23.53 -11.11 10.22
C GLY A 53 -24.38 -11.30 8.96
N SER A 54 -24.90 -12.52 8.78
CA SER A 54 -25.75 -12.92 7.63
C SER A 54 -25.18 -12.53 6.26
N GLY A 55 -23.85 -12.64 6.07
CA GLY A 55 -23.19 -12.35 4.79
C GLY A 55 -23.07 -10.86 4.46
N SER A 56 -23.25 -9.97 5.43
CA SER A 56 -23.19 -8.51 5.25
C SER A 56 -21.93 -7.92 5.85
N ILE A 57 -21.15 -7.19 5.05
CA ILE A 57 -19.88 -6.57 5.49
C ILE A 57 -19.98 -5.06 5.31
N GLU A 58 -19.55 -4.31 6.34
CA GLU A 58 -19.41 -2.85 6.28
C GLU A 58 -17.95 -2.48 6.02
N TYR A 59 -17.74 -1.65 5.02
CA TYR A 59 -16.47 -1.01 4.71
C TYR A 59 -16.54 0.48 5.00
N ARG A 60 -15.46 1.03 5.56
CA ARG A 60 -15.34 2.47 5.83
C ARG A 60 -14.15 3.08 5.12
N ALA A 61 -14.36 4.30 4.64
CA ALA A 61 -13.30 5.12 4.09
C ALA A 61 -12.29 5.49 5.18
N SER A 62 -11.02 5.51 4.80
CA SER A 62 -9.94 6.02 5.64
C SER A 62 -10.22 7.46 6.05
N PHE A 63 -10.00 7.79 7.32
CA PHE A 63 -10.25 9.12 7.90
C PHE A 63 -11.72 9.58 7.85
N GLY A 64 -12.69 8.69 7.60
CA GLY A 64 -14.12 9.02 7.60
C GLY A 64 -14.54 10.00 6.51
N ARG A 65 -13.78 10.07 5.40
CA ARG A 65 -14.01 11.04 4.30
C ARG A 65 -14.98 10.55 3.22
N GLY A 66 -15.62 9.40 3.41
CA GLY A 66 -16.50 8.79 2.42
C GLY A 66 -17.65 8.05 3.09
N GLU A 67 -18.70 7.84 2.32
CA GLU A 67 -19.89 7.11 2.74
C GLU A 67 -19.55 5.65 3.08
N PRO A 68 -20.17 5.04 4.10
CA PRO A 68 -19.99 3.62 4.35
C PRO A 68 -20.50 2.82 3.14
N ILE A 69 -19.79 1.74 2.83
CA ILE A 69 -20.17 0.79 1.79
C ILE A 69 -20.60 -0.49 2.47
N TYR A 70 -21.83 -0.92 2.23
CA TYR A 70 -22.35 -2.19 2.73
C TYR A 70 -22.37 -3.20 1.60
N VAL A 71 -21.85 -4.39 1.85
CA VAL A 71 -21.82 -5.48 0.88
C VAL A 71 -22.59 -6.66 1.43
N HIS A 72 -23.69 -7.01 0.78
CA HIS A 72 -24.53 -8.15 1.11
C HIS A 72 -24.23 -9.29 0.13
N THR A 73 -23.88 -10.46 0.67
CA THR A 73 -23.58 -11.66 -0.12
C THR A 73 -24.74 -12.64 -0.02
N TYR A 74 -25.33 -12.97 -1.18
CA TYR A 74 -26.34 -14.01 -1.34
C TYR A 74 -25.74 -15.20 -2.13
N GLU A 75 -26.51 -16.27 -2.34
CA GLU A 75 -26.02 -17.50 -3.00
C GLU A 75 -25.56 -17.26 -4.44
N GLU A 76 -26.31 -16.48 -5.23
CA GLU A 76 -26.05 -16.28 -6.67
C GLU A 76 -25.67 -14.83 -7.03
N GLU A 77 -25.83 -13.90 -6.10
CA GLU A 77 -25.59 -12.48 -6.34
C GLU A 77 -25.01 -11.76 -5.12
N LYS A 78 -24.38 -10.62 -5.39
CA LYS A 78 -23.91 -9.70 -4.35
C LYS A 78 -24.54 -8.35 -4.54
N ARG A 79 -24.86 -7.66 -3.46
CA ARG A 79 -25.39 -6.30 -3.50
C ARG A 79 -24.44 -5.37 -2.78
N VAL A 80 -24.10 -4.26 -3.41
CA VAL A 80 -23.31 -3.19 -2.84
C VAL A 80 -24.25 -2.01 -2.61
N GLU A 81 -24.37 -1.55 -1.37
CA GLU A 81 -25.18 -0.40 -0.98
C GLU A 81 -24.27 0.76 -0.56
N ILE A 82 -24.48 1.92 -1.19
CA ILE A 82 -23.71 3.15 -0.93
C ILE A 82 -24.68 4.33 -0.95
N ALA A 83 -24.73 5.11 0.13
CA ALA A 83 -25.62 6.28 0.25
C ALA A 83 -27.10 5.97 -0.06
N GLY A 84 -27.57 4.75 0.24
CA GLY A 84 -28.94 4.28 -0.03
C GLY A 84 -29.20 3.81 -1.47
N GLU A 85 -28.20 3.85 -2.35
CA GLU A 85 -28.26 3.28 -3.70
C GLU A 85 -27.77 1.83 -3.67
N ILE A 86 -28.51 0.92 -4.34
CA ILE A 86 -28.21 -0.50 -4.39
C ILE A 86 -27.71 -0.89 -5.78
N TYR A 87 -26.56 -1.54 -5.82
CA TYR A 87 -25.91 -2.05 -7.02
C TYR A 87 -25.87 -3.57 -6.94
N GLU A 88 -26.42 -4.27 -7.95
CA GLU A 88 -26.39 -5.73 -7.98
C GLU A 88 -25.22 -6.22 -8.85
N ILE A 89 -24.40 -7.11 -8.30
CA ILE A 89 -23.27 -7.74 -8.97
C ILE A 89 -23.60 -9.21 -9.18
N ARG A 90 -23.63 -9.63 -10.44
CA ARG A 90 -23.90 -11.01 -10.85
C ARG A 90 -22.72 -11.55 -11.64
N ALA A 91 -22.43 -12.84 -11.48
CA ALA A 91 -21.47 -13.51 -12.35
C ALA A 91 -22.04 -13.56 -13.77
N TYR A 92 -21.23 -13.13 -14.75
CA TYR A 92 -21.62 -13.11 -16.16
C TYR A 92 -20.88 -14.20 -16.93
N GLY A 93 -21.65 -15.16 -17.46
CA GLY A 93 -21.15 -16.30 -18.24
C GLY A 93 -20.98 -17.58 -17.40
N LYS A 94 -20.57 -18.67 -18.08
CA LYS A 94 -20.32 -19.99 -17.46
C LYS A 94 -18.91 -20.15 -16.90
N GLU A 95 -18.09 -19.10 -16.94
CA GLU A 95 -16.72 -19.13 -16.43
C GLU A 95 -16.77 -19.04 -14.91
N SER A 96 -16.72 -20.21 -14.27
CA SER A 96 -16.96 -20.40 -12.84
C SER A 96 -15.71 -20.25 -11.96
N ASP A 97 -14.59 -19.73 -12.48
CA ASP A 97 -13.37 -19.67 -11.68
C ASP A 97 -12.41 -18.60 -12.20
N ASP A 98 -11.97 -17.73 -11.29
CA ASP A 98 -10.90 -16.72 -11.36
C ASP A 98 -10.93 -15.64 -12.46
N SER A 99 -11.59 -15.93 -13.57
CA SER A 99 -11.67 -15.12 -14.79
C SER A 99 -13.10 -14.68 -15.08
N ALA A 100 -14.01 -14.88 -14.14
CA ALA A 100 -15.42 -14.56 -14.28
C ALA A 100 -15.58 -13.07 -14.62
N SER A 101 -16.23 -12.79 -15.74
CA SER A 101 -16.78 -11.46 -15.98
C SER A 101 -17.94 -11.24 -15.00
N TYR A 102 -18.19 -9.99 -14.65
CA TYR A 102 -19.32 -9.62 -13.81
C TYR A 102 -20.23 -8.64 -14.54
N GLU A 103 -21.53 -8.80 -14.32
CA GLU A 103 -22.55 -7.83 -14.69
C GLU A 103 -22.88 -6.99 -13.46
N VAL A 104 -22.97 -5.69 -13.65
CA VAL A 104 -23.27 -4.71 -12.61
C VAL A 104 -24.52 -3.96 -13.01
N LEU A 105 -25.60 -4.17 -12.27
CA LEU A 105 -26.89 -3.52 -12.46
C LEU A 105 -26.95 -2.27 -11.56
N TYR A 106 -27.21 -1.12 -12.18
CA TYR A 106 -27.30 0.16 -11.49
C TYR A 106 -28.74 0.48 -11.10
N PRO A 107 -28.94 1.37 -10.10
CA PRO A 107 -30.24 1.98 -9.87
C PRO A 107 -30.73 2.67 -11.15
N GLY A 108 -31.84 2.21 -11.72
CA GLY A 108 -32.37 2.71 -13.00
C GLY A 108 -32.15 1.80 -14.22
N GLU A 109 -31.98 0.50 -13.99
CA GLU A 109 -31.99 -0.58 -15.01
C GLU A 109 -30.83 -0.58 -16.02
N LYS A 110 -29.85 0.33 -15.87
CA LYS A 110 -28.63 0.29 -16.68
C LYS A 110 -27.72 -0.86 -16.26
N ALA A 111 -27.23 -1.62 -17.23
CA ALA A 111 -26.38 -2.77 -17.00
C ALA A 111 -24.98 -2.53 -17.58
N TYR A 112 -23.96 -2.75 -16.77
CA TYR A 112 -22.57 -2.60 -17.19
C TYR A 112 -21.82 -3.90 -17.00
N ARG A 113 -20.71 -4.06 -17.71
CA ARG A 113 -19.90 -5.28 -17.63
C ARG A 113 -18.49 -4.96 -17.14
N ALA A 114 -18.02 -5.71 -16.15
CA ALA A 114 -16.65 -5.68 -15.69
C ALA A 114 -15.95 -6.97 -16.12
N LYS A 115 -14.87 -6.86 -16.89
CA LYS A 115 -14.05 -8.02 -17.30
C LYS A 115 -12.72 -7.98 -16.56
N PRO A 116 -12.19 -9.12 -16.10
CA PRO A 116 -10.90 -9.15 -15.42
C PRO A 116 -9.77 -8.70 -16.34
N PHE A 117 -8.79 -8.02 -15.75
CA PHE A 117 -7.57 -7.58 -16.39
C PHE A 117 -6.41 -7.75 -15.41
N GLY A 118 -5.61 -8.79 -15.61
CA GLY A 118 -4.66 -9.28 -14.61
C GLY A 118 -5.38 -9.89 -13.40
N ASP A 119 -4.68 -10.01 -12.27
CA ASP A 119 -5.14 -10.84 -11.15
C ASP A 119 -6.16 -10.16 -10.22
N ARG A 120 -6.19 -8.82 -10.19
CA ARG A 120 -6.98 -8.03 -9.21
C ARG A 120 -7.58 -6.73 -9.76
N SER A 121 -7.55 -6.56 -11.07
CA SER A 121 -8.10 -5.37 -11.73
C SER A 121 -9.16 -5.79 -12.75
N PHE A 122 -10.03 -4.83 -13.09
CA PHE A 122 -11.13 -5.02 -14.03
C PHE A 122 -11.19 -3.85 -14.99
N LEU A 123 -11.54 -4.14 -16.24
CA LEU A 123 -11.93 -3.15 -17.23
C LEU A 123 -13.46 -3.07 -17.26
N SER A 124 -13.98 -1.85 -17.27
CA SER A 124 -15.41 -1.59 -17.33
C SER A 124 -15.85 -1.40 -18.78
N TYR A 125 -17.02 -1.90 -19.13
CA TYR A 125 -17.65 -1.80 -20.43
C TYR A 125 -19.10 -1.36 -20.27
N ASP A 126 -19.57 -0.54 -21.20
CA ASP A 126 -20.96 -0.11 -21.27
C ASP A 126 -21.88 -1.17 -21.92
N GLU A 127 -23.16 -0.83 -22.07
CA GLU A 127 -24.19 -1.67 -22.70
C GLU A 127 -23.89 -2.01 -24.16
N LYS A 128 -23.14 -1.15 -24.87
CA LYS A 128 -22.72 -1.34 -26.27
C LYS A 128 -21.45 -2.19 -26.38
N GLY A 129 -20.81 -2.50 -25.26
CA GLY A 129 -19.54 -3.21 -25.20
C GLY A 129 -18.32 -2.31 -25.45
N GLU A 130 -18.49 -1.00 -25.40
CA GLU A 130 -17.40 -0.03 -25.48
C GLU A 130 -16.69 0.07 -24.12
N MET A 131 -15.36 0.15 -24.17
CA MET A 131 -14.56 0.24 -22.95
C MET A 131 -14.74 1.61 -22.30
N MET A 132 -15.11 1.61 -21.03
CA MET A 132 -15.23 2.81 -20.22
C MET A 132 -13.91 3.12 -19.55
N VAL A 133 -13.38 4.31 -19.82
CA VAL A 133 -12.20 4.84 -19.13
C VAL A 133 -12.68 5.90 -18.15
N PRO A 134 -12.23 5.88 -16.88
CA PRO A 134 -12.55 6.93 -15.94
C PRO A 134 -12.18 8.31 -16.49
N GLY A 135 -13.18 9.18 -16.57
CA GLY A 135 -13.01 10.57 -16.94
C GLY A 135 -12.18 11.31 -15.90
N ILE A 136 -11.64 12.48 -16.30
CA ILE A 136 -10.90 13.33 -15.37
C ILE A 136 -11.88 13.86 -14.33
N ARG A 137 -11.60 13.58 -13.06
CA ARG A 137 -12.29 14.20 -11.93
C ARG A 137 -11.54 15.47 -11.55
N PHE A 138 -12.23 16.59 -11.50
CA PHE A 138 -11.63 17.87 -11.10
C PHE A 138 -12.41 18.47 -9.94
N SER A 139 -11.68 19.06 -9.00
CA SER A 139 -12.29 19.77 -7.89
C SER A 139 -12.45 21.23 -8.27
N ASP A 140 -13.63 21.80 -8.06
CA ASP A 140 -13.81 23.25 -8.17
C ASP A 140 -13.20 23.99 -6.97
N GLY A 141 -13.17 25.32 -7.03
CA GLY A 141 -12.67 26.17 -5.94
C GLY A 141 -13.45 26.03 -4.62
N THR A 142 -14.56 25.29 -4.60
CA THR A 142 -15.36 24.99 -3.40
C THR A 142 -15.08 23.59 -2.83
N GLY A 143 -14.20 22.81 -3.46
CA GLY A 143 -13.87 21.45 -3.07
C GLY A 143 -14.83 20.40 -3.61
N GLN A 144 -15.83 20.79 -4.41
CA GLN A 144 -16.78 19.85 -5.01
C GLN A 144 -16.11 19.15 -6.20
N VAL A 145 -16.16 17.82 -6.22
CA VAL A 145 -15.57 17.01 -7.29
C VAL A 145 -16.57 16.89 -8.42
N HIS A 146 -16.23 17.47 -9.56
CA HIS A 146 -16.98 17.41 -10.80
C HIS A 146 -16.39 16.34 -11.72
N ARG A 147 -17.26 15.72 -12.51
CA ARG A 147 -16.89 14.75 -13.54
C ARG A 147 -16.84 15.46 -14.88
N SER A 148 -15.87 15.06 -15.72
CA SER A 148 -15.76 15.60 -17.07
C SER A 148 -16.91 15.16 -17.97
N ASP A 149 -17.45 13.96 -17.74
CA ASP A 149 -18.60 13.43 -18.45
C ASP A 149 -19.79 13.26 -17.47
N PRO A 150 -20.91 13.98 -17.66
CA PRO A 150 -22.09 13.85 -16.81
C PRO A 150 -22.87 12.54 -17.07
N GLU A 151 -22.66 11.85 -18.19
CA GLU A 151 -23.27 10.54 -18.48
C GLU A 151 -22.50 9.38 -17.81
N GLU A 152 -21.30 9.64 -17.30
CA GLU A 152 -20.45 8.67 -16.63
C GLU A 152 -21.03 8.28 -15.25
N PRO A 153 -21.16 6.96 -14.98
CA PRO A 153 -21.65 6.49 -13.71
C PRO A 153 -20.75 6.97 -12.56
N ARG A 154 -21.38 7.28 -11.44
CA ARG A 154 -20.68 7.79 -10.25
C ARG A 154 -19.60 6.84 -9.76
N TYR A 155 -20.03 5.63 -9.51
CA TYR A 155 -19.17 4.53 -9.14
C TYR A 155 -18.85 3.75 -10.39
N PHE A 156 -17.60 3.33 -10.57
CA PHE A 156 -17.24 2.53 -11.73
C PHE A 156 -17.66 1.07 -11.54
N PRO A 157 -18.10 0.36 -12.60
CA PRO A 157 -18.43 -1.07 -12.52
C PRO A 157 -17.26 -1.89 -11.96
N SER A 158 -16.03 -1.60 -12.38
CA SER A 158 -14.82 -2.23 -11.87
C SER A 158 -14.58 -1.99 -10.37
N GLU A 159 -14.87 -0.78 -9.87
CA GLU A 159 -14.74 -0.44 -8.45
C GLU A 159 -15.81 -1.18 -7.61
N LEU A 160 -17.06 -1.25 -8.10
CA LEU A 160 -18.16 -1.98 -7.45
C LEU A 160 -17.90 -3.49 -7.36
N VAL A 161 -17.40 -4.09 -8.44
CA VAL A 161 -17.03 -5.52 -8.45
C VAL A 161 -15.90 -5.79 -7.48
N LYS A 162 -14.87 -4.93 -7.46
CA LYS A 162 -13.78 -5.04 -6.49
C LYS A 162 -14.26 -4.92 -5.05
N ALA A 163 -15.14 -3.96 -4.75
CA ALA A 163 -15.76 -3.77 -3.44
C ALA A 163 -16.59 -4.97 -2.99
N SER A 164 -17.30 -5.62 -3.93
CA SER A 164 -18.18 -6.75 -3.61
C SER A 164 -17.44 -8.04 -3.22
N ASN A 165 -16.13 -8.14 -3.51
CA ASN A 165 -15.39 -9.38 -3.32
C ASN A 165 -14.01 -9.16 -2.70
N GLU A 166 -13.87 -9.59 -1.44
CA GLU A 166 -12.65 -9.48 -0.64
C GLU A 166 -11.41 -10.12 -1.29
N ARG A 167 -11.60 -11.04 -2.25
CA ARG A 167 -10.50 -11.65 -2.99
C ARG A 167 -9.74 -10.65 -3.85
N TYR A 168 -10.43 -9.67 -4.42
CA TYR A 168 -9.83 -8.69 -5.31
C TYR A 168 -9.27 -7.48 -4.56
N HIS A 169 -9.46 -7.39 -3.25
CA HIS A 169 -8.87 -6.33 -2.45
C HIS A 169 -7.35 -6.44 -2.42
N ASP A 170 -6.69 -5.29 -2.53
CA ASP A 170 -5.25 -5.20 -2.51
C ASP A 170 -4.71 -5.26 -1.07
N PRO A 171 -3.48 -5.75 -0.86
CA PRO A 171 -2.79 -5.56 0.39
C PRO A 171 -2.63 -4.05 0.65
N ASN A 172 -2.72 -3.69 1.93
CA ASN A 172 -2.52 -2.33 2.37
C ASN A 172 -1.04 -1.94 2.25
N GLY A 173 -0.64 -1.40 1.09
CA GLY A 173 0.75 -1.05 0.78
C GLY A 173 1.62 -2.27 0.45
N SER A 174 2.93 -2.07 0.40
CA SER A 174 3.90 -3.13 0.06
C SER A 174 4.92 -3.39 1.17
N VAL A 175 4.86 -4.59 1.75
CA VAL A 175 5.85 -5.08 2.73
C VAL A 175 7.27 -5.10 2.15
N GLY A 176 7.41 -5.42 0.86
CA GLY A 176 8.71 -5.44 0.19
C GLY A 176 9.35 -4.05 0.19
N PHE A 177 8.59 -3.03 -0.19
CA PHE A 177 9.06 -1.64 -0.17
C PHE A 177 9.28 -1.12 1.25
N PHE A 178 8.51 -1.58 2.23
CA PHE A 178 8.74 -1.28 3.64
C PHE A 178 10.12 -1.76 4.13
N ILE A 179 10.43 -3.05 3.89
CA ILE A 179 11.71 -3.65 4.29
C ILE A 179 12.86 -2.95 3.56
N LEU A 180 12.71 -2.69 2.26
CA LEU A 180 13.70 -1.97 1.47
C LEU A 180 13.96 -0.57 2.05
N ALA A 181 12.90 0.20 2.32
CA ALA A 181 13.03 1.53 2.90
C ALA A 181 13.75 1.49 4.25
N LEU A 182 13.39 0.55 5.13
CA LEU A 182 14.02 0.38 6.43
C LEU A 182 15.52 0.05 6.33
N VAL A 183 15.89 -0.91 5.46
CA VAL A 183 17.29 -1.28 5.24
C VAL A 183 18.08 -0.11 4.67
N MET A 184 17.52 0.61 3.70
CA MET A 184 18.14 1.81 3.13
C MET A 184 18.31 2.92 4.19
N LEU A 185 17.33 3.11 5.07
CA LEU A 185 17.39 4.09 6.15
C LEU A 185 18.55 3.78 7.10
N ILE A 186 18.65 2.51 7.54
CA ILE A 186 19.71 2.05 8.43
C ILE A 186 21.07 2.19 7.75
N TYR A 187 21.19 1.77 6.49
CA TYR A 187 22.41 1.90 5.70
C TYR A 187 22.85 3.37 5.58
N ALA A 188 21.93 4.26 5.21
CA ALA A 188 22.19 5.69 5.04
C ALA A 188 22.53 6.38 6.37
N TRP A 189 21.83 6.03 7.45
CA TRP A 189 22.15 6.50 8.80
C TRP A 189 23.55 6.06 9.23
N CYS A 190 23.91 4.80 8.98
CA CYS A 190 25.24 4.29 9.30
C CYS A 190 26.33 5.01 8.48
N GLY A 191 26.08 5.22 7.18
CA GLY A 191 26.94 5.99 6.29
C GLY A 191 27.07 7.45 6.69
N PHE A 192 26.07 8.03 7.34
CA PHE A 192 26.10 9.40 7.84
C PHE A 192 26.87 9.52 9.17
N ARG A 193 26.63 8.60 10.12
CA ARG A 193 27.01 8.78 11.54
C ARG A 193 28.30 8.06 11.96
N TYR A 194 28.63 6.91 11.36
CA TYR A 194 29.71 6.04 11.85
C TYR A 194 30.90 6.02 10.90
N GLU A 195 32.02 6.65 11.30
CA GLU A 195 33.25 6.67 10.52
C GLU A 195 33.84 5.27 10.26
N ALA A 196 33.70 4.34 11.22
CA ALA A 196 34.11 2.95 11.02
C ALA A 196 33.36 2.30 9.84
N PHE A 197 32.07 2.61 9.69
CA PHE A 197 31.27 2.11 8.58
C PHE A 197 31.64 2.79 7.25
N GLN A 198 31.93 4.09 7.27
CA GLN A 198 32.43 4.82 6.10
C GLN A 198 33.77 4.24 5.62
N ARG A 199 34.72 4.00 6.53
CA ARG A 199 36.01 3.35 6.20
C ARG A 199 35.82 1.93 5.68
N PHE A 200 34.91 1.16 6.27
CA PHE A 200 34.57 -0.17 5.77
C PHE A 200 34.04 -0.12 4.33
N LEU A 201 33.09 0.77 4.04
CA LEU A 201 32.56 0.97 2.68
C LEU A 201 33.63 1.45 1.70
N PHE A 202 34.59 2.25 2.17
CA PHE A 202 35.72 2.67 1.36
C PHE A 202 36.56 1.45 0.94
N HIS A 203 36.95 0.59 1.87
CA HIS A 203 37.83 -0.55 1.56
C HIS A 203 37.14 -1.66 0.75
N ILE A 204 35.82 -1.79 0.84
CA ILE A 204 35.07 -2.75 0.01
C ILE A 204 34.77 -2.22 -1.40
N SER A 205 35.01 -0.93 -1.66
CA SER A 205 34.82 -0.34 -3.00
C SER A 205 35.73 -1.03 -4.03
N PRO A 206 35.19 -1.51 -5.17
CA PRO A 206 35.99 -2.18 -6.20
C PRO A 206 37.17 -1.35 -6.71
N SER A 207 37.03 -0.01 -6.73
CA SER A 207 38.10 0.92 -7.12
C SER A 207 39.34 0.82 -6.25
N ASN A 208 39.16 0.40 -4.99
CA ASN A 208 40.20 0.41 -3.97
C ASN A 208 40.89 -0.95 -3.85
N TRP A 209 40.39 -1.98 -4.53
CA TRP A 209 41.04 -3.30 -4.58
C TRP A 209 42.28 -3.32 -5.48
N MET A 210 42.42 -2.33 -6.37
CA MET A 210 43.54 -2.21 -7.31
C MET A 210 44.65 -1.27 -6.82
N VAL A 211 44.50 -0.65 -5.64
CA VAL A 211 45.42 0.34 -5.09
C VAL A 211 46.10 -0.25 -3.87
N GLU A 212 47.43 -0.12 -3.77
CA GLU A 212 48.18 -0.48 -2.56
C GLU A 212 47.89 0.54 -1.45
N SER A 213 47.40 0.06 -0.30
CA SER A 213 47.14 0.88 0.90
C SER A 213 46.28 2.13 0.66
N PRO A 214 45.03 2.01 0.16
CA PRO A 214 44.17 3.16 -0.08
C PRO A 214 43.71 3.78 1.24
N GLU A 215 43.85 5.10 1.38
CA GLU A 215 43.35 5.86 2.52
C GLU A 215 42.17 6.77 2.13
N PRO A 216 41.08 6.81 2.91
CA PRO A 216 39.94 7.68 2.63
C PRO A 216 40.30 9.15 2.87
N SER A 217 39.99 10.01 1.90
CA SER A 217 40.18 11.45 2.00
C SER A 217 39.08 12.14 2.84
N ASP A 218 39.36 13.34 3.33
CA ASP A 218 38.35 14.17 4.02
C ASP A 218 37.13 14.46 3.13
N PHE A 219 37.36 14.59 1.82
CA PHE A 219 36.28 14.74 0.84
C PHE A 219 35.41 13.48 0.76
N TYR A 220 35.99 12.28 0.85
CA TYR A 220 35.21 11.04 0.92
C TYR A 220 34.28 11.01 2.15
N PHE A 221 34.79 11.35 3.33
CA PHE A 221 33.98 11.42 4.55
C PHE A 221 32.86 12.47 4.46
N PHE A 222 33.13 13.62 3.84
CA PHE A 222 32.12 14.63 3.56
C PHE A 222 31.03 14.09 2.61
N MET A 223 31.42 13.43 1.52
CA MET A 223 30.50 12.83 0.56
C MET A 223 29.66 11.70 1.16
N CYS A 224 30.21 10.88 2.07
CA CYS A 224 29.44 9.88 2.81
C CYS A 224 28.35 10.54 3.66
N LYS A 225 28.64 11.68 4.30
CA LYS A 225 27.64 12.41 5.10
C LYS A 225 26.54 13.01 4.21
N ALA A 226 26.92 13.66 3.11
CA ALA A 226 25.96 14.21 2.15
C ALA A 226 25.08 13.10 1.55
N GLY A 227 25.70 12.02 1.06
CA GLY A 227 25.01 10.85 0.51
C GLY A 227 24.12 10.14 1.54
N GLY A 228 24.54 10.08 2.81
CA GLY A 228 23.72 9.57 3.91
C GLY A 228 22.45 10.39 4.13
N ILE A 229 22.52 11.72 4.08
CA ILE A 229 21.33 12.59 4.18
C ILE A 229 20.38 12.34 3.01
N PHE A 230 20.89 12.35 1.77
CA PHE A 230 20.07 12.06 0.59
C PHE A 230 19.46 10.65 0.64
N GLY A 231 20.23 9.65 1.06
CA GLY A 231 19.76 8.26 1.19
C GLY A 231 18.65 8.11 2.23
N MET A 232 18.74 8.83 3.36
CA MET A 232 17.66 8.87 4.34
C MET A 232 16.40 9.51 3.76
N GLY A 233 16.53 10.64 3.05
CA GLY A 233 15.40 11.29 2.38
C GLY A 233 14.73 10.40 1.33
N PHE A 234 15.52 9.71 0.51
CA PHE A 234 15.01 8.79 -0.50
C PHE A 234 14.32 7.55 0.11
N SER A 235 14.87 7.02 1.21
CA SER A 235 14.21 5.95 1.97
C SER A 235 12.83 6.37 2.48
N LEU A 236 12.72 7.58 3.05
CA LEU A 236 11.43 8.12 3.49
C LEU A 236 10.47 8.29 2.31
N TRP A 237 10.96 8.77 1.16
CA TRP A 237 10.15 8.88 -0.05
C TRP A 237 9.59 7.52 -0.51
N ILE A 238 10.41 6.46 -0.55
CA ILE A 238 9.94 5.09 -0.86
C ILE A 238 8.89 4.65 0.18
N PHE A 239 9.14 4.88 1.47
CA PHE A 239 8.22 4.51 2.53
C PHE A 239 6.83 5.15 2.34
N PHE A 240 6.77 6.47 2.09
CA PHE A 240 5.50 7.17 1.94
C PHE A 240 4.80 6.94 0.60
N THR A 241 5.54 6.67 -0.48
CA THR A 241 4.94 6.56 -1.83
C THR A 241 4.66 5.12 -2.27
N GLN A 242 5.44 4.15 -1.78
CA GLN A 242 5.36 2.76 -2.23
C GLN A 242 4.99 1.79 -1.10
N ALA A 243 5.39 2.09 0.14
CA ALA A 243 5.16 1.18 1.25
C ALA A 243 3.83 1.39 1.97
N LEU A 244 3.25 2.61 1.97
CA LEU A 244 1.98 2.93 2.63
C LEU A 244 0.75 2.80 1.70
#